data_AF-S6HUH4-F1
#
_entry.id   AF-S6HUH4-F1
#
_cell.length_a   1.000
_cell.length_b   1.000
_cell.length_c   1.000
_cell.angle_alpha   90.00
_cell.angle_beta   90.00
_cell.angle_gamma   90.00
#
_symmetry.space_group_name_H-M   'P 1'
#
loop_
_entity.id
_entity.type
_entity.pdbx_description
1 polymer ?
#
loop_
_entity_poly.entity_id
_entity_poly.type
_entity_poly.pdbx_seq_one_letter_code
_entity_poly.pdbx_strand_id
1 'polypeptide(L)'
;MTEMDQTQQLLLQLREQGIRLQVFEGQLQALGATGSMTPLLAEQIGLHKPLLLVLLEESDESEGDIPLDPANRFQPFDLNENQQAYWLGRSAYLDGGNVAIHLYFELDANGLDIDRLEQCWQQLVDRHAMLRAVVTPNGQQQILQQVPAVSIGRVNAGDNFNLTLESLRDRLSHQNFDLQHWPQFEFSCVQGQERNILCLSIDCWAIDGWSYQVLFVEWAQLYAGGQSLPVFELSFRDYCLASQRQRESDTSRRQLQWWKIQAATLPDAPILPRASRSADHGRFERRQHWLTQKSVTSQ
;
A
#
# COMPACT_ATOMS: atom_id res chain seq x y z
N MET A 1 2.12 26.17 -17.81
CA MET A 1 1.88 25.86 -16.39
C MET A 1 0.62 26.62 -16.01
N THR A 2 -0.39 25.93 -15.50
CA THR A 2 -1.67 26.56 -15.12
C THR A 2 -1.53 27.34 -13.82
N GLU A 3 -2.44 28.26 -13.55
CA GLU A 3 -2.49 29.01 -12.28
C GLU A 3 -2.64 28.07 -11.06
N MET A 4 -3.34 26.94 -11.26
CA MET A 4 -3.44 25.86 -10.27
C MET A 4 -2.09 25.18 -10.02
N ASP A 5 -1.33 24.85 -11.08
CA ASP A 5 0.00 24.23 -10.93
C ASP A 5 0.97 25.16 -10.17
N GLN A 6 0.92 26.46 -10.45
CA GLN A 6 1.73 27.48 -9.75
C GLN A 6 1.35 27.57 -8.26
N THR A 7 0.05 27.52 -7.96
CA THR A 7 -0.46 27.53 -6.58
C THR A 7 -0.04 26.29 -5.80
N GLN A 8 -0.09 25.11 -6.43
CA GLN A 8 0.35 23.86 -5.82
C GLN A 8 1.88 23.83 -5.59
N GLN A 9 2.66 24.35 -6.53
CA GLN A 9 4.12 24.50 -6.35
C GLN A 9 4.46 25.44 -5.20
N LEU A 10 3.72 26.54 -5.03
CA LEU A 10 3.88 27.45 -3.90
C LEU A 10 3.60 26.73 -2.57
N LEU A 11 2.53 25.92 -2.48
CA LEU A 11 2.24 25.12 -1.29
C LEU A 11 3.35 24.13 -0.94
N LEU A 12 3.94 23.47 -1.94
CA LEU A 12 5.07 22.55 -1.75
C LEU A 12 6.31 23.30 -1.25
N GLN A 13 6.65 24.43 -1.87
CA GLN A 13 7.79 25.26 -1.47
C GLN A 13 7.65 25.76 -0.03
N LEU A 14 6.45 26.19 0.38
CA LEU A 14 6.19 26.59 1.77
C LEU A 14 6.41 25.44 2.75
N ARG A 15 5.94 24.23 2.41
CA ARG A 15 6.14 23.03 3.25
C ARG A 15 7.61 22.67 3.40
N GLU A 16 8.40 22.75 2.33
CA GLU A 16 9.85 22.52 2.36
C GLU A 16 10.58 23.52 3.27
N GLN A 17 10.07 24.75 3.37
CA GLN A 17 10.58 25.79 4.26
C GLN A 17 10.01 25.70 5.69
N GLY A 18 9.23 24.65 6.00
CA GLY A 18 8.61 24.45 7.31
C GLY A 18 7.46 25.41 7.60
N ILE A 19 6.85 26.02 6.57
CA ILE A 19 5.69 26.89 6.67
C ILE A 19 4.45 26.10 6.26
N ARG A 20 3.48 25.99 7.16
CA ARG A 20 2.15 25.42 6.87
C ARG A 20 1.14 26.54 6.75
N LEU A 21 0.23 26.43 5.78
CA LEU A 21 -0.94 27.28 5.68
C LEU A 21 -2.17 26.49 6.11
N GLN A 22 -3.09 27.12 6.82
CA GLN A 22 -4.41 26.58 7.21
C GLN A 22 -5.48 27.67 7.06
N VAL A 23 -6.76 27.29 7.07
CA VAL A 23 -7.86 28.24 6.98
C VAL A 23 -8.51 28.40 8.36
N PHE A 24 -8.43 29.60 8.92
CA PHE A 24 -9.06 29.92 10.19
C PHE A 24 -10.02 31.08 10.01
N GLU A 25 -11.31 30.87 10.32
CA GLU A 25 -12.39 31.86 10.14
C GLU A 25 -12.43 32.48 8.72
N GLY A 26 -12.20 31.67 7.68
CA GLY A 26 -12.21 32.10 6.28
C GLY A 26 -11.00 32.96 5.87
N GLN A 27 -9.94 32.99 6.69
CA GLN A 27 -8.68 33.65 6.38
C GLN A 27 -7.52 32.64 6.36
N LEU A 28 -6.52 32.92 5.53
CA LEU A 28 -5.27 32.15 5.53
C LEU A 28 -4.46 32.49 6.77
N GLN A 29 -4.15 31.47 7.55
CA GLN A 29 -3.21 31.54 8.67
C GLN A 29 -1.94 30.76 8.30
N ALA A 30 -0.78 31.37 8.52
CA ALA A 30 0.51 30.72 8.31
C ALA A 30 1.15 30.33 9.65
N LEU A 31 1.63 29.09 9.75
CA LEU A 31 2.31 28.50 10.89
C LEU A 31 3.74 28.16 10.49
N GLY A 32 4.72 28.55 11.31
CA GLY A 32 6.13 28.29 11.05
C GLY A 32 7.03 28.91 12.11
N ALA A 33 8.34 28.67 12.00
CA ALA A 33 9.33 29.28 12.90
C ALA A 33 9.31 30.81 12.80
N THR A 34 9.55 31.50 13.91
CA THR A 34 9.58 32.97 13.93
C THR A 34 10.59 33.52 12.91
N GLY A 35 10.13 34.36 11.98
CA GLY A 35 10.97 34.93 10.92
C GLY A 35 11.03 34.13 9.62
N SER A 36 10.36 32.96 9.52
CA SER A 36 10.27 32.20 8.26
C SER A 36 9.41 32.90 7.20
N MET A 37 8.44 33.72 7.63
CA MET A 37 7.57 34.47 6.72
C MET A 37 8.26 35.75 6.22
N THR A 38 8.83 35.68 5.02
CA THR A 38 9.44 36.85 4.37
C THR A 38 8.38 37.71 3.67
N PRO A 39 8.64 39.02 3.43
CA PRO A 39 7.73 39.89 2.69
C PRO A 39 7.39 39.37 1.29
N LEU A 40 8.37 38.74 0.60
CA LEU A 40 8.19 38.15 -0.72
C LEU A 40 7.21 36.96 -0.68
N LEU A 41 7.34 36.08 0.32
CA LEU A 41 6.41 34.95 0.50
C LEU A 41 5.00 35.43 0.83
N ALA A 42 4.87 36.46 1.67
CA ALA A 42 3.57 37.05 1.99
C ALA A 42 2.87 37.63 0.75
N GLU A 43 3.63 38.30 -0.13
CA GLU A 43 3.11 38.80 -1.42
C GLU A 43 2.67 37.64 -2.34
N GLN A 44 3.48 36.59 -2.46
CA GLN A 44 3.15 35.40 -3.25
C GLN A 44 1.89 34.69 -2.71
N ILE A 45 1.79 34.48 -1.39
CA ILE A 45 0.59 33.93 -0.76
C ILE A 45 -0.63 34.83 -1.04
N GLY A 46 -0.45 36.15 -1.00
CA GLY A 46 -1.50 37.11 -1.32
C GLY A 46 -2.03 36.98 -2.75
N LEU A 47 -1.13 36.84 -3.73
CA LEU A 47 -1.47 36.66 -5.15
C LEU A 47 -2.26 35.37 -5.40
N HIS A 48 -1.93 34.30 -4.67
CA HIS A 48 -2.57 33.00 -4.81
C HIS A 48 -3.74 32.77 -3.82
N LYS A 49 -4.08 33.77 -2.99
CA LYS A 49 -5.02 33.62 -1.86
C LYS A 49 -6.36 32.97 -2.21
N PRO A 50 -7.05 33.33 -3.32
CA PRO A 50 -8.33 32.69 -3.65
C PRO A 50 -8.22 31.19 -3.91
N LEU A 51 -7.18 30.76 -4.64
CA LEU A 51 -6.94 29.34 -4.92
C LEU A 51 -6.39 28.60 -3.71
N LEU A 52 -5.56 29.25 -2.89
CA LEU A 52 -5.08 28.69 -1.62
C LEU A 52 -6.22 28.43 -0.64
N LEU A 53 -7.18 29.36 -0.53
CA LEU A 53 -8.37 29.15 0.30
C LEU A 53 -9.16 27.94 -0.19
N VAL A 54 -9.42 27.82 -1.49
CA VAL A 54 -10.10 26.65 -2.06
C VAL A 54 -9.33 25.35 -1.76
N LEU A 55 -8.02 25.32 -2.01
CA LEU A 55 -7.19 24.13 -1.79
C LEU A 55 -7.06 23.74 -0.30
N LEU A 56 -7.05 24.74 0.59
CA LEU A 56 -6.84 24.52 2.02
C LEU A 56 -8.15 24.27 2.77
N GLU A 57 -9.26 24.89 2.38
CA GLU A 57 -10.61 24.53 2.86
C GLU A 57 -10.95 23.09 2.47
N GLU A 58 -10.51 22.63 1.29
CA GLU A 58 -10.60 21.23 0.89
C GLU A 58 -9.73 20.29 1.74
N SER A 59 -8.68 20.80 2.39
CA SER A 59 -7.83 20.04 3.33
C SER A 59 -8.29 20.10 4.79
N ASP A 60 -8.82 21.23 5.27
CA ASP A 60 -9.35 21.40 6.63
C ASP A 60 -10.60 20.53 6.86
N GLU A 61 -11.45 20.32 5.86
CA GLU A 61 -12.59 19.38 5.95
C GLU A 61 -12.15 17.91 6.06
N SER A 62 -10.89 17.60 5.67
CA SER A 62 -10.31 16.26 5.76
C SER A 62 -9.55 15.99 7.07
N GLU A 63 -9.20 17.04 7.83
CA GLU A 63 -8.45 16.98 9.10
C GLU A 63 -9.37 16.93 10.33
N GLY A 64 -10.60 16.43 10.18
CA GLY A 64 -11.40 16.02 11.34
C GLY A 64 -10.79 14.79 12.01
N ASP A 65 -10.61 14.81 13.33
CA ASP A 65 -10.17 13.65 14.11
C ASP A 65 -10.99 12.41 13.73
N ILE A 66 -10.31 11.32 13.33
CA ILE A 66 -10.97 10.05 13.00
C ILE A 66 -11.56 9.48 14.30
N PRO A 67 -12.89 9.36 14.42
CA PRO A 67 -13.49 8.87 15.65
C PRO A 67 -13.12 7.40 15.88
N LEU A 68 -12.50 7.11 17.02
CA LEU A 68 -12.12 5.76 17.41
C LEU A 68 -13.35 4.96 17.88
N ASP A 69 -13.49 3.71 17.43
CA ASP A 69 -14.57 2.80 17.85
C ASP A 69 -14.01 1.43 18.27
N PRO A 70 -13.23 1.37 19.37
CA PRO A 70 -12.59 0.14 19.81
C PRO A 70 -13.59 -0.97 20.16
N ALA A 71 -14.80 -0.62 20.59
CA ALA A 71 -15.85 -1.57 20.97
C ALA A 71 -16.36 -2.39 19.77
N ASN A 72 -16.36 -1.81 18.56
CA ASN A 72 -16.83 -2.49 17.35
C ASN A 72 -15.70 -2.78 16.35
N ARG A 73 -14.44 -2.80 16.80
CA ARG A 73 -13.25 -2.98 15.96
C ARG A 73 -13.31 -4.21 15.03
N PHE A 74 -14.00 -5.27 15.48
CA PHE A 74 -14.13 -6.55 14.77
C PHE A 74 -15.47 -6.73 14.05
N GLN A 75 -16.34 -5.71 14.04
CA GLN A 75 -17.57 -5.74 13.25
C GLN A 75 -17.26 -5.61 11.76
N PRO A 76 -17.99 -6.30 10.87
CA PRO A 76 -17.86 -6.11 9.44
C PRO A 76 -18.02 -4.64 9.02
N PHE A 77 -17.30 -4.25 7.97
CA PHE A 77 -17.33 -2.92 7.37
C PHE A 77 -17.04 -3.02 5.88
N ASP A 78 -17.42 -2.03 5.08
CA ASP A 78 -17.31 -2.17 3.62
C ASP A 78 -15.85 -2.14 3.15
N LEU A 79 -15.59 -2.82 2.03
CA LEU A 79 -14.37 -2.63 1.26
C LEU A 79 -14.31 -1.19 0.74
N ASN A 80 -13.14 -0.56 0.81
CA ASN A 80 -12.92 0.70 0.08
C ASN A 80 -12.84 0.45 -1.44
N GLU A 81 -12.85 1.51 -2.25
CA GLU A 81 -12.91 1.38 -3.72
C GLU A 81 -11.74 0.59 -4.30
N ASN A 82 -10.53 0.78 -3.78
CA ASN A 82 -9.34 0.05 -4.22
C ASN A 82 -9.46 -1.44 -3.87
N GLN A 83 -9.89 -1.76 -2.66
CA GLN A 83 -10.12 -3.13 -2.21
C GLN A 83 -11.23 -3.82 -3.01
N GLN A 84 -12.31 -3.11 -3.35
CA GLN A 84 -13.36 -3.60 -4.25
C GLN A 84 -12.78 -3.91 -5.64
N ALA A 85 -11.96 -3.01 -6.20
CA ALA A 85 -11.30 -3.23 -7.48
C ALA A 85 -10.37 -4.47 -7.44
N TYR A 86 -9.61 -4.66 -6.37
CA TYR A 86 -8.76 -5.85 -6.19
C TYR A 86 -9.56 -7.14 -6.00
N TRP A 87 -10.70 -7.07 -5.30
CA TRP A 87 -11.58 -8.21 -5.09
C TRP A 87 -12.33 -8.62 -6.36
N LEU A 88 -12.74 -7.66 -7.19
CA LEU A 88 -13.32 -7.92 -8.50
C LEU A 88 -12.27 -8.38 -9.51
N GLY A 89 -11.13 -7.69 -9.59
CA GLY A 89 -10.07 -7.94 -10.58
C GLY A 89 -9.43 -9.33 -10.49
N ARG A 90 -9.41 -9.94 -9.31
CA ARG A 90 -8.92 -11.30 -9.11
C ARG A 90 -9.87 -12.39 -9.62
N SER A 91 -11.09 -12.03 -10.04
CA SER A 91 -12.06 -12.95 -10.61
C SER A 91 -11.68 -13.34 -12.04
N ALA A 92 -11.84 -14.63 -12.38
CA ALA A 92 -11.64 -15.13 -13.74
C ALA A 92 -12.74 -14.69 -14.73
N TYR A 93 -13.84 -14.08 -14.23
CA TYR A 93 -14.94 -13.61 -15.08
C TYR A 93 -14.65 -12.28 -15.81
N LEU A 94 -13.57 -11.58 -15.44
CA LEU A 94 -13.16 -10.34 -16.08
C LEU A 94 -12.06 -10.60 -17.11
N ASP A 95 -12.13 -9.92 -18.27
CA ASP A 95 -11.02 -9.96 -19.24
C ASP A 95 -9.78 -9.32 -18.61
N GLY A 96 -8.65 -10.04 -18.67
CA GLY A 96 -7.42 -9.67 -17.96
C GLY A 96 -7.48 -9.83 -16.45
N GLY A 97 -8.53 -10.46 -15.90
CA GLY A 97 -8.65 -10.81 -14.50
C GLY A 97 -7.83 -12.04 -14.12
N ASN A 98 -8.24 -12.71 -13.03
CA ASN A 98 -7.46 -13.79 -12.39
C ASN A 98 -6.06 -13.36 -11.94
N VAL A 99 -5.89 -12.07 -11.63
CA VAL A 99 -4.64 -11.49 -11.12
C VAL A 99 -4.94 -10.82 -9.79
N ALA A 100 -4.28 -11.28 -8.73
CA ALA A 100 -4.31 -10.61 -7.43
C ALA A 100 -3.32 -9.43 -7.43
N ILE A 101 -3.60 -8.41 -6.62
CA ILE A 101 -2.55 -7.49 -6.21
C ILE A 101 -1.68 -8.25 -5.21
N HIS A 102 -0.48 -8.62 -5.64
CA HIS A 102 0.31 -9.63 -4.96
C HIS A 102 1.79 -9.24 -4.94
N LEU A 103 2.44 -9.57 -3.83
CA LEU A 103 3.87 -9.42 -3.65
C LEU A 103 4.50 -10.79 -3.40
N TYR A 104 5.52 -11.09 -4.20
CA TYR A 104 6.42 -12.21 -3.98
C TYR A 104 7.86 -11.73 -3.89
N PHE A 105 8.59 -12.21 -2.88
CA PHE A 105 10.04 -12.05 -2.84
C PHE A 105 10.73 -13.26 -2.23
N GLU A 106 12.04 -13.32 -2.50
CA GLU A 106 12.95 -14.30 -1.94
C GLU A 106 14.08 -13.58 -1.23
N LEU A 107 14.44 -14.10 -0.06
CA LEU A 107 15.53 -13.60 0.76
C LEU A 107 16.54 -14.75 0.98
N ASP A 108 17.83 -14.43 0.88
CA ASP A 108 18.86 -15.32 1.38
C ASP A 108 18.68 -15.48 2.90
N ALA A 109 18.45 -16.72 3.33
CA ALA A 109 18.17 -17.08 4.71
C ALA A 109 19.34 -17.81 5.38
N ASN A 110 20.54 -17.71 4.80
CA ASN A 110 21.75 -18.26 5.39
C ASN A 110 22.05 -17.59 6.75
N GLY A 111 22.16 -18.40 7.79
CA GLY A 111 22.40 -17.93 9.15
C GLY A 111 21.21 -17.25 9.83
N LEU A 112 20.01 -17.26 9.22
CA LEU A 112 18.80 -16.78 9.86
C LEU A 112 18.17 -17.84 10.77
N ASP A 113 17.66 -17.41 11.91
CA ASP A 113 16.86 -18.19 12.82
C ASP A 113 15.39 -18.14 12.36
N ILE A 114 14.93 -19.21 11.72
CA ILE A 114 13.59 -19.28 11.14
C ILE A 114 12.50 -19.30 12.22
N ASP A 115 12.75 -19.93 13.36
CA ASP A 115 11.79 -19.95 14.48
C ASP A 115 11.63 -18.54 15.06
N ARG A 116 12.73 -17.79 15.17
CA ARG A 116 12.66 -16.38 15.59
C ARG A 116 11.91 -15.52 14.57
N LEU A 117 12.14 -15.71 13.27
CA LEU A 117 11.40 -14.99 12.22
C LEU A 117 9.90 -15.25 12.30
N GLU A 118 9.49 -16.51 12.52
CA GLU A 118 8.11 -16.93 12.70
C GLU A 118 7.48 -16.24 13.91
N GLN A 119 8.16 -16.23 15.06
CA GLN A 119 7.71 -15.55 16.27
C GLN A 119 7.58 -14.03 16.08
N CYS A 120 8.53 -13.41 15.37
CA CYS A 120 8.46 -11.98 15.06
C CYS A 120 7.30 -11.66 14.12
N TRP A 121 6.99 -12.53 13.15
CA TRP A 121 5.84 -12.34 12.26
C TRP A 121 4.52 -12.50 13.00
N GLN A 122 4.42 -13.46 13.93
CA GLN A 122 3.24 -13.60 14.79
C GLN A 122 2.96 -12.30 15.57
N GLN A 123 3.99 -11.67 16.15
CA GLN A 123 3.84 -10.39 16.83
C GLN A 123 3.31 -9.29 15.92
N LEU A 124 3.72 -9.28 14.64
CA LEU A 124 3.19 -8.34 13.65
C LEU A 124 1.73 -8.64 13.31
N VAL A 125 1.34 -9.91 13.17
CA VAL A 125 -0.06 -10.32 12.95
C VAL A 125 -0.95 -9.89 14.12
N ASP A 126 -0.45 -10.01 15.35
CA ASP A 126 -1.18 -9.58 16.55
C ASP A 126 -1.34 -8.06 16.58
N ARG A 127 -0.28 -7.34 16.22
CA ARG A 127 -0.20 -5.87 16.18
C ARG A 127 -1.04 -5.24 15.08
N HIS A 128 -0.89 -5.70 13.83
CA HIS A 128 -1.47 -5.09 12.64
C HIS A 128 -2.78 -5.79 12.31
N ALA A 129 -3.89 -5.18 12.72
CA ALA A 129 -5.23 -5.76 12.57
C ALA A 129 -5.56 -6.18 11.12
N MET A 130 -5.08 -5.45 10.12
CA MET A 130 -5.34 -5.77 8.70
C MET A 130 -4.63 -7.04 8.21
N LEU A 131 -3.59 -7.53 8.90
CA LEU A 131 -3.02 -8.86 8.63
C LEU A 131 -3.96 -10.01 9.01
N ARG A 132 -5.03 -9.71 9.74
CA ARG A 132 -6.08 -10.64 10.15
C ARG A 132 -7.42 -10.36 9.44
N ALA A 133 -7.42 -9.47 8.45
CA ALA A 133 -8.64 -9.16 7.72
C ALA A 133 -9.02 -10.30 6.77
N VAL A 134 -10.31 -10.45 6.53
CA VAL A 134 -10.89 -11.32 5.50
C VAL A 134 -12.01 -10.56 4.78
N VAL A 135 -12.31 -10.95 3.56
CA VAL A 135 -13.53 -10.54 2.85
C VAL A 135 -14.66 -11.49 3.25
N THR A 136 -15.82 -10.95 3.59
CA THR A 136 -17.00 -11.73 3.93
C THR A 136 -17.78 -12.11 2.66
N PRO A 137 -18.64 -13.15 2.69
CA PRO A 137 -19.41 -13.58 1.51
C PRO A 137 -20.32 -12.52 0.91
N ASN A 138 -20.71 -11.49 1.67
CA ASN A 138 -21.51 -10.36 1.21
C ASN A 138 -20.67 -9.21 0.62
N GLY A 139 -19.35 -9.39 0.44
CA GLY A 139 -18.46 -8.38 -0.15
C GLY A 139 -18.05 -7.26 0.81
N GLN A 140 -18.21 -7.46 2.12
CA GLN A 140 -17.62 -6.60 3.15
C GLN A 140 -16.26 -7.16 3.57
N GLN A 141 -15.58 -6.47 4.49
CA GLN A 141 -14.38 -6.96 5.16
C GLN A 141 -14.60 -7.04 6.67
N GLN A 142 -13.86 -7.94 7.31
CA GLN A 142 -13.88 -8.10 8.75
C GLN A 142 -12.48 -8.40 9.26
N ILE A 143 -12.09 -7.74 10.35
CA ILE A 143 -10.86 -8.07 11.10
C ILE A 143 -11.17 -9.23 12.05
N LEU A 144 -10.44 -10.34 11.92
CA LEU A 144 -10.58 -11.48 12.82
C LEU A 144 -9.94 -11.17 14.18
N GLN A 145 -10.68 -11.46 15.26
CA GLN A 145 -10.20 -11.22 16.62
C GLN A 145 -8.99 -12.11 16.96
N GLN A 146 -9.03 -13.36 16.51
CA GLN A 146 -7.97 -14.35 16.68
C GLN A 146 -7.78 -15.10 15.38
N VAL A 147 -6.55 -15.52 15.13
CA VAL A 147 -6.17 -16.36 13.98
C VAL A 147 -5.27 -17.49 14.48
N PRO A 148 -5.17 -18.61 13.74
CA PRO A 148 -4.18 -19.64 14.03
C PRO A 148 -2.76 -19.07 14.11
N ALA A 149 -1.87 -19.79 14.81
CA ALA A 149 -0.46 -19.42 14.87
C ALA A 149 0.16 -19.42 13.46
N VAL A 150 0.98 -18.41 13.19
CA VAL A 150 1.79 -18.30 11.98
C VAL A 150 2.76 -19.48 11.93
N SER A 151 2.96 -20.02 10.73
CA SER A 151 3.99 -21.02 10.49
C SER A 151 4.79 -20.69 9.23
N ILE A 152 6.10 -20.82 9.32
CA ILE A 152 7.02 -20.80 8.18
C ILE A 152 7.28 -22.25 7.77
N GLY A 153 6.79 -22.62 6.58
CA GLY A 153 7.03 -23.93 5.99
C GLY A 153 8.53 -24.18 5.83
N ARG A 154 8.99 -25.42 6.04
CA ARG A 154 10.39 -25.79 5.85
C ARG A 154 10.46 -26.93 4.85
N VAL A 155 11.20 -26.73 3.76
CA VAL A 155 11.35 -27.71 2.68
C VAL A 155 12.81 -28.09 2.57
N ASN A 156 13.16 -29.31 2.96
CA ASN A 156 14.50 -29.83 2.73
C ASN A 156 14.64 -30.25 1.26
N ALA A 157 15.47 -29.53 0.51
CA ALA A 157 15.60 -29.73 -0.93
C ALA A 157 16.70 -30.73 -1.32
N GLY A 158 17.57 -31.12 -0.37
CA GLY A 158 18.70 -32.02 -0.64
C GLY A 158 19.52 -31.59 -1.87
N ASP A 159 19.80 -32.55 -2.76
CA ASP A 159 20.57 -32.32 -3.99
C ASP A 159 19.77 -31.60 -5.09
N ASN A 160 18.44 -31.48 -4.94
CA ASN A 160 17.53 -30.90 -5.94
C ASN A 160 17.19 -29.43 -5.67
N PHE A 161 18.05 -28.71 -4.94
CA PHE A 161 17.79 -27.35 -4.46
C PHE A 161 17.15 -26.42 -5.50
N ASN A 162 17.75 -26.31 -6.69
CA ASN A 162 17.28 -25.38 -7.71
C ASN A 162 15.90 -25.78 -8.26
N LEU A 163 15.64 -27.07 -8.46
CA LEU A 163 14.33 -27.56 -8.92
C LEU A 163 13.25 -27.34 -7.87
N THR A 164 13.56 -27.60 -6.60
CA THR A 164 12.64 -27.34 -5.48
C THR A 164 12.32 -25.86 -5.36
N LEU A 165 13.33 -24.99 -5.41
CA LEU A 165 13.14 -23.54 -5.35
C LEU A 165 12.35 -23.02 -6.56
N GLU A 166 12.65 -23.50 -7.77
CA GLU A 166 11.94 -23.09 -8.98
C GLU A 166 10.47 -23.51 -8.94
N SER A 167 10.17 -24.75 -8.55
CA SER A 167 8.78 -25.22 -8.38
C SER A 167 8.04 -24.43 -7.30
N LEU A 168 8.71 -24.10 -6.19
CA LEU A 168 8.11 -23.29 -5.13
C LEU A 168 7.85 -21.86 -5.62
N ARG A 169 8.82 -21.25 -6.31
CA ARG A 169 8.67 -19.92 -6.93
C ARG A 169 7.53 -19.89 -7.92
N ASP A 170 7.42 -20.90 -8.77
CA ASP A 170 6.36 -21.04 -9.77
C ASP A 170 4.97 -20.97 -9.12
N ARG A 171 4.79 -21.71 -8.02
CA ARG A 171 3.54 -21.74 -7.25
C ARG A 171 3.29 -20.44 -6.49
N LEU A 172 4.29 -19.95 -5.75
CA LEU A 172 4.13 -18.83 -4.82
C LEU A 172 4.05 -17.47 -5.52
N SER A 173 4.75 -17.27 -6.63
CA SER A 173 4.86 -15.95 -7.30
C SER A 173 3.59 -15.50 -8.04
N HIS A 174 2.61 -16.39 -8.18
CA HIS A 174 1.33 -16.10 -8.85
C HIS A 174 0.13 -16.52 -8.01
N GLN A 175 0.28 -16.61 -6.69
CA GLN A 175 -0.84 -16.97 -5.83
C GLN A 175 -1.96 -15.95 -5.93
N ASN A 176 -3.17 -16.47 -6.14
CA ASN A 176 -4.42 -15.73 -6.04
C ASN A 176 -5.15 -16.23 -4.80
N PHE A 177 -4.91 -15.59 -3.65
CA PHE A 177 -5.45 -16.02 -2.37
C PHE A 177 -6.97 -15.85 -2.33
N ASP A 178 -7.65 -16.80 -1.69
CA ASP A 178 -9.06 -16.64 -1.32
C ASP A 178 -9.15 -15.67 -0.14
N LEU A 179 -9.66 -14.47 -0.40
CA LEU A 179 -9.78 -13.43 0.62
C LEU A 179 -10.75 -13.80 1.75
N GLN A 180 -11.61 -14.80 1.56
CA GLN A 180 -12.53 -15.25 2.62
C GLN A 180 -11.82 -16.08 3.70
N HIS A 181 -10.62 -16.60 3.42
CA HIS A 181 -9.90 -17.49 4.30
C HIS A 181 -8.54 -16.91 4.66
N TRP A 182 -8.29 -16.77 5.96
CA TRP A 182 -6.97 -16.42 6.48
C TRP A 182 -6.06 -17.66 6.52
N PRO A 183 -4.73 -17.52 6.26
CA PRO A 183 -4.00 -16.29 5.93
C PRO A 183 -3.99 -15.98 4.43
N GLN A 184 -3.86 -14.70 4.07
CA GLN A 184 -3.54 -14.26 2.70
C GLN A 184 -2.04 -14.00 2.52
N PHE A 185 -1.23 -14.82 3.17
CA PHE A 185 0.22 -14.87 2.99
C PHE A 185 0.72 -16.29 3.24
N GLU A 186 1.87 -16.62 2.67
CA GLU A 186 2.55 -17.91 2.84
C GLU A 186 4.07 -17.69 2.91
N PHE A 187 4.70 -18.27 3.93
CA PHE A 187 6.15 -18.36 4.05
C PHE A 187 6.62 -19.79 3.82
N SER A 188 7.73 -19.94 3.09
CA SER A 188 8.42 -21.22 2.96
C SER A 188 9.92 -21.03 2.85
N CYS A 189 10.68 -21.70 3.71
CA CYS A 189 12.13 -21.75 3.69
C CYS A 189 12.61 -23.02 2.98
N VAL A 190 13.23 -22.87 1.81
CA VAL A 190 13.91 -23.95 1.10
C VAL A 190 15.31 -24.11 1.71
N GLN A 191 15.59 -25.27 2.28
CA GLN A 191 16.84 -25.58 2.97
C GLN A 191 17.71 -26.50 2.10
N GLY A 192 18.94 -26.06 1.86
CA GLY A 192 19.98 -26.81 1.14
C GLY A 192 21.19 -27.08 2.03
N GLN A 193 22.23 -27.67 1.44
CA GLN A 193 23.49 -27.94 2.17
C GLN A 193 24.27 -26.66 2.48
N GLU A 194 24.34 -25.73 1.52
CA GLU A 194 25.15 -24.50 1.61
C GLU A 194 24.31 -23.22 1.51
N ARG A 195 23.01 -23.36 1.21
CA ARG A 195 22.12 -22.23 0.96
C ARG A 195 20.72 -22.48 1.47
N ASN A 196 20.14 -21.48 2.11
CA ASN A 196 18.73 -21.43 2.50
C ASN A 196 18.08 -20.22 1.83
N ILE A 197 16.88 -20.37 1.28
CA ILE A 197 16.12 -19.27 0.70
C ILE A 197 14.75 -19.21 1.38
N LEU A 198 14.41 -18.06 1.96
CA LEU A 198 13.08 -17.78 2.47
C LEU A 198 12.24 -17.13 1.37
N CYS A 199 11.14 -17.76 1.01
CA CYS A 199 10.13 -17.24 0.09
C CYS A 199 8.96 -16.67 0.88
N LEU A 200 8.51 -15.48 0.53
CA LEU A 200 7.24 -14.89 0.98
C LEU A 200 6.34 -14.61 -0.21
N SER A 201 5.12 -15.11 -0.14
CA SER A 201 3.98 -14.73 -0.97
C SER A 201 2.95 -14.02 -0.11
N ILE A 202 2.51 -12.82 -0.45
CA ILE A 202 1.51 -12.07 0.32
C ILE A 202 0.58 -11.28 -0.59
N ASP A 203 -0.71 -11.34 -0.30
CA ASP A 203 -1.74 -10.56 -0.99
C ASP A 203 -1.76 -9.13 -0.45
N CYS A 204 -1.70 -8.15 -1.35
CA CYS A 204 -1.64 -6.73 -1.01
C CYS A 204 -3.03 -6.09 -0.85
N TRP A 205 -4.12 -6.85 -0.87
CA TRP A 205 -5.46 -6.25 -0.77
C TRP A 205 -5.67 -5.46 0.54
N ALA A 206 -4.98 -5.85 1.61
CA ALA A 206 -5.09 -5.26 2.94
C ALA A 206 -3.87 -4.43 3.36
N ILE A 207 -2.85 -4.32 2.50
CA ILE A 207 -1.55 -3.68 2.79
C ILE A 207 -1.12 -2.91 1.55
N ASP A 208 -1.02 -1.58 1.66
CA ASP A 208 -0.54 -0.74 0.57
C ASP A 208 1.00 -0.64 0.54
N GLY A 209 1.53 0.04 -0.48
CA GLY A 209 2.98 0.19 -0.67
C GLY A 209 3.72 0.83 0.51
N TRP A 210 3.07 1.73 1.26
CA TRP A 210 3.66 2.33 2.45
C TRP A 210 3.64 1.37 3.64
N SER A 211 2.51 0.72 3.85
CA SER A 211 2.30 -0.27 4.91
C SER A 211 3.26 -1.44 4.78
N TYR A 212 3.64 -1.83 3.55
CA TYR A 212 4.71 -2.80 3.30
C TYR A 212 6.05 -2.39 3.92
N GLN A 213 6.44 -1.13 3.74
CA GLN A 213 7.72 -0.64 4.27
C GLN A 213 7.70 -0.66 5.79
N VAL A 214 6.60 -0.20 6.41
CA VAL A 214 6.42 -0.26 7.86
C VAL A 214 6.51 -1.70 8.35
N LEU A 215 5.77 -2.62 7.72
CA LEU A 215 5.71 -4.01 8.13
C LEU A 215 7.08 -4.70 8.12
N PHE A 216 7.85 -4.56 7.03
CA PHE A 216 9.16 -5.20 6.93
C PHE A 216 10.24 -4.54 7.81
N VAL A 217 10.17 -3.22 8.00
CA VAL A 217 11.05 -2.51 8.94
C VAL A 217 10.79 -2.99 10.37
N GLU A 218 9.53 -3.07 10.79
CA GLU A 218 9.17 -3.58 12.11
C GLU A 218 9.55 -5.06 12.26
N TRP A 219 9.40 -5.89 11.23
CA TRP A 219 9.82 -7.29 11.27
C TRP A 219 11.33 -7.43 11.52
N ALA A 220 12.14 -6.66 10.79
CA ALA A 220 13.58 -6.63 10.96
C ALA A 220 13.99 -6.10 12.34
N GLN A 221 13.29 -5.09 12.87
CA GLN A 221 13.53 -4.55 14.21
C GLN A 221 13.25 -5.59 15.30
N LEU A 222 12.11 -6.29 15.22
CA LEU A 222 11.77 -7.37 16.15
C LEU A 222 12.81 -8.49 16.08
N TYR A 223 13.21 -8.89 14.86
CA TYR A 223 14.23 -9.93 14.67
C TYR A 223 15.61 -9.49 15.20
N ALA A 224 15.96 -8.21 15.14
CA ALA A 224 17.20 -7.70 15.74
C ALA A 224 17.18 -7.66 17.27
N GLY A 225 16.03 -7.94 17.91
CA GLY A 225 15.85 -7.85 19.37
C GLY A 225 15.50 -6.44 19.83
N GLY A 226 14.89 -5.63 18.97
CA GLY A 226 14.34 -4.32 19.30
C GLY A 226 13.26 -4.39 20.39
N GLN A 227 12.96 -3.23 20.97
CA GLN A 227 11.94 -3.11 22.01
C GLN A 227 10.52 -3.41 21.48
N SER A 228 9.58 -3.60 22.40
CA SER A 228 8.16 -3.75 22.10
C SER A 228 7.63 -2.58 21.26
N LEU A 229 6.90 -2.90 20.20
CA LEU A 229 6.31 -1.90 19.32
C LEU A 229 5.07 -1.24 19.96
N PRO A 230 4.87 0.09 19.79
CA PRO A 230 3.82 0.84 20.49
C PRO A 230 2.42 0.49 19.98
N VAL A 231 1.47 0.17 20.86
CA VAL A 231 0.10 -0.24 20.46
C VAL A 231 -0.65 0.91 19.79
N PHE A 232 -1.44 0.60 18.76
CA PHE A 232 -2.29 1.57 18.07
C PHE A 232 -3.77 1.39 18.46
N GLU A 233 -4.41 2.47 18.91
CA GLU A 233 -5.85 2.48 19.17
C GLU A 233 -6.66 2.56 17.89
N LEU A 234 -6.17 3.33 16.90
CA LEU A 234 -6.79 3.49 15.59
C LEU A 234 -6.86 2.16 14.83
N SER A 235 -8.03 1.88 14.25
CA SER A 235 -8.25 0.76 13.33
C SER A 235 -8.42 1.25 11.90
N PHE A 236 -8.07 0.42 10.92
CA PHE A 236 -8.40 0.70 9.52
C PHE A 236 -9.92 0.79 9.30
N ARG A 237 -10.71 0.08 10.12
CA ARG A 237 -12.18 0.23 10.16
C ARG A 237 -12.60 1.67 10.47
N ASP A 238 -11.98 2.30 11.46
CA ASP A 238 -12.31 3.68 11.85
C ASP A 238 -12.02 4.64 10.70
N TYR A 239 -10.87 4.45 10.03
CA TYR A 239 -10.50 5.17 8.81
C TYR A 239 -11.54 4.99 7.69
N CYS A 240 -11.96 3.75 7.38
CA CYS A 240 -12.96 3.49 6.35
C CYS A 240 -14.30 4.15 6.66
N LEU A 241 -14.77 4.07 7.91
CA LEU A 241 -16.04 4.69 8.32
C LEU A 241 -15.97 6.23 8.28
N ALA A 242 -14.85 6.82 8.69
CA ALA A 242 -14.64 8.27 8.58
C ALA A 242 -14.58 8.71 7.10
N SER A 243 -13.84 7.97 6.27
CA SER A 243 -13.73 8.23 4.83
C SER A 243 -15.09 8.15 4.13
N GLN A 244 -15.94 7.18 4.48
CA GLN A 244 -17.29 7.08 3.94
C GLN A 244 -18.14 8.33 4.24
N ARG A 245 -18.06 8.87 5.47
CA ARG A 245 -18.78 10.11 5.83
C ARG A 245 -18.28 11.31 5.03
N GLN A 246 -16.97 11.38 4.78
CA GLN A 246 -16.39 12.46 3.97
C GLN A 246 -16.84 12.43 2.51
N ARG A 247 -17.28 11.29 1.96
CA ARG A 247 -17.78 11.22 0.57
C ARG A 247 -19.04 12.04 0.33
N GLU A 248 -19.79 12.33 1.38
CA GLU A 248 -21.01 13.14 1.29
C GLU A 248 -20.73 14.64 1.43
N SER A 249 -19.46 15.04 1.60
CA SER A 249 -19.07 16.45 1.75
C SER A 249 -19.20 17.22 0.42
N ASP A 250 -19.32 18.54 0.53
CA ASP A 250 -19.31 19.42 -0.63
C ASP A 250 -17.96 19.40 -1.35
N THR A 251 -16.86 19.21 -0.61
CA THR A 251 -15.53 18.98 -1.17
C THR A 251 -15.51 17.73 -2.05
N SER A 252 -16.03 16.59 -1.59
CA SER A 252 -16.07 15.36 -2.39
C SER A 252 -16.91 15.52 -3.66
N ARG A 253 -18.04 16.24 -3.58
CA ARG A 253 -18.88 16.57 -4.75
C ARG A 253 -18.14 17.43 -5.77
N ARG A 254 -17.40 18.45 -5.32
CA ARG A 254 -16.57 19.32 -6.18
C ARG A 254 -15.47 18.52 -6.87
N GLN A 255 -14.75 17.68 -6.14
CA GLN A 255 -13.72 16.81 -6.68
C GLN A 255 -14.28 15.84 -7.73
N LEU A 256 -15.44 15.22 -7.46
CA LEU A 256 -16.11 14.36 -8.43
C LEU A 256 -16.50 15.11 -9.71
N GLN A 257 -17.04 16.33 -9.59
CA GLN A 257 -17.36 17.15 -10.76
C GLN A 257 -16.11 17.49 -11.57
N TRP A 258 -15.02 17.87 -10.90
CA TRP A 258 -13.75 18.15 -11.55
C TRP A 258 -13.22 16.93 -12.31
N TRP A 259 -13.15 15.76 -11.66
CA TRP A 259 -12.69 14.53 -12.31
C TRP A 259 -13.56 14.09 -13.48
N LYS A 260 -14.89 14.30 -13.43
CA LYS A 260 -15.78 14.05 -14.57
C LYS A 260 -15.44 14.92 -15.78
N ILE A 261 -15.11 16.19 -15.56
CA ILE A 261 -14.69 17.10 -16.62
C ILE A 261 -13.33 16.67 -17.18
N GLN A 262 -12.35 16.39 -16.30
CA GLN A 262 -11.02 15.99 -16.73
C GLN A 262 -11.02 14.67 -17.48
N ALA A 263 -11.78 13.67 -17.01
CA ALA A 263 -11.88 12.36 -17.65
C ALA A 263 -12.36 12.46 -19.11
N ALA A 264 -13.24 13.43 -19.43
CA ALA A 264 -13.69 13.67 -20.80
C ALA A 264 -12.60 14.28 -21.72
N THR A 265 -11.50 14.77 -21.13
CA THR A 265 -10.38 15.39 -21.86
C THR A 265 -9.11 14.54 -21.88
N LEU A 266 -9.11 13.39 -21.19
CA LEU A 266 -7.95 12.50 -21.16
C LEU A 266 -7.67 11.92 -22.55
N PRO A 267 -6.40 11.89 -23.00
CA PRO A 267 -6.04 11.17 -24.21
C PRO A 267 -6.24 9.67 -24.03
N ASP A 268 -6.31 8.95 -25.15
CA ASP A 268 -6.34 7.49 -25.13
C ASP A 268 -5.09 6.89 -24.46
N ALA A 269 -5.21 5.65 -24.00
CA ALA A 269 -4.09 4.91 -23.44
C ALA A 269 -2.93 4.78 -24.46
N PRO A 270 -1.67 4.78 -24.00
CA PRO A 270 -0.52 4.62 -24.88
C PRO A 270 -0.61 3.35 -25.75
N ILE A 271 -0.46 3.52 -27.07
CA ILE A 271 -0.42 2.40 -28.02
C ILE A 271 1.01 1.84 -28.04
N LEU A 272 1.24 0.81 -27.24
CA LEU A 272 2.52 0.08 -27.24
C LEU A 272 2.50 -1.04 -28.28
N PRO A 273 3.66 -1.38 -28.90
CA PRO A 273 3.78 -2.56 -29.76
C PRO A 273 3.34 -3.82 -29.00
N ARG A 274 2.34 -4.53 -29.52
CA ARG A 274 1.82 -5.77 -28.91
C ARG A 274 2.46 -6.98 -29.59
N ALA A 275 3.07 -7.86 -28.82
CA ALA A 275 3.28 -9.23 -29.27
C ALA A 275 1.91 -9.92 -29.38
N SER A 276 1.76 -10.89 -30.29
CA SER A 276 0.56 -11.72 -30.38
C SER A 276 0.31 -12.38 -29.01
N ARG A 277 -0.79 -12.01 -28.34
CA ARG A 277 -1.20 -12.58 -27.05
C ARG A 277 -1.35 -14.10 -27.26
N SER A 278 -0.49 -14.91 -26.63
CA SER A 278 -0.75 -16.34 -26.53
C SER A 278 -2.02 -16.53 -25.68
N ALA A 279 -2.81 -17.55 -26.00
CA ALA A 279 -4.08 -17.85 -25.34
C ALA A 279 -3.93 -18.34 -23.88
N ASP A 280 -2.70 -18.34 -23.36
CA ASP A 280 -2.42 -18.77 -22.00
C ASP A 280 -2.64 -17.59 -21.04
N HIS A 281 -3.41 -17.84 -19.99
CA HIS A 281 -3.91 -16.83 -19.06
C HIS A 281 -2.79 -15.99 -18.43
N GLY A 282 -2.51 -14.81 -18.99
CA GLY A 282 -2.08 -13.59 -18.30
C GLY A 282 -0.91 -13.69 -17.31
N ARG A 283 -0.04 -14.69 -17.42
CA ARG A 283 1.02 -14.89 -16.44
C ARG A 283 2.12 -13.85 -16.64
N PHE A 284 2.31 -12.99 -15.64
CA PHE A 284 3.41 -12.03 -15.64
C PHE A 284 4.73 -12.77 -15.42
N GLU A 285 5.61 -12.72 -16.41
CA GLU A 285 6.98 -13.20 -16.30
C GLU A 285 7.92 -12.03 -16.09
N ARG A 286 8.71 -12.09 -15.01
CA ARG A 286 9.79 -11.13 -14.80
C ARG A 286 10.91 -11.42 -15.77
N ARG A 287 11.05 -10.59 -16.80
CA ARG A 287 12.24 -10.59 -17.66
C ARG A 287 13.37 -9.84 -16.96
N GLN A 288 14.53 -10.48 -16.85
CA GLN A 288 15.73 -9.91 -16.26
C GLN A 288 16.91 -10.08 -17.21
N HIS A 289 17.77 -9.08 -17.26
CA HIS A 289 19.01 -9.12 -18.04
C HIS A 289 20.10 -8.42 -17.26
N TRP A 290 21.22 -9.10 -17.04
CA TRP A 290 22.39 -8.53 -16.39
C TRP A 290 23.24 -7.79 -17.44
N LEU A 291 23.36 -6.48 -17.30
CA LEU A 291 24.29 -5.71 -18.13
C LEU A 291 25.72 -6.05 -17.70
N THR A 292 26.53 -6.53 -18.65
CA THR A 292 27.96 -6.73 -18.38
C THR A 292 28.72 -5.45 -18.69
N GLN A 293 29.89 -5.26 -18.08
CA GLN A 293 30.71 -4.05 -18.24
C GLN A 293 31.05 -3.74 -19.72
N LYS A 294 31.05 -4.75 -20.60
CA LYS A 294 31.27 -4.59 -22.06
C LYS A 294 30.06 -4.02 -22.83
N SER A 295 28.88 -3.96 -22.22
CA SER A 295 27.64 -3.49 -22.85
C SER A 295 27.44 -1.97 -22.76
N VAL A 296 28.29 -1.24 -22.02
CA VAL A 296 28.14 0.20 -21.73
C VAL A 296 29.00 1.09 -22.66
N THR A 297 29.93 0.52 -23.44
CA THR A 297 30.88 1.28 -24.28
C THR A 297 30.75 0.99 -25.77
N SER A 298 29.53 0.93 -26.29
CA SER A 298 29.31 0.97 -27.74
C SER A 298 28.05 1.76 -28.08
N GLN A 299 28.16 3.08 -27.93
CA GLN A 299 27.57 4.09 -28.81
C GLN A 299 28.62 5.16 -29.08
#